data_AF-A0A7N2LTE4-F1
#
_entry.id   AF-A0A7N2LTE4-F1
#
_cell.length_a   1.000
_cell.length_b   1.000
_cell.length_c   1.000
_cell.angle_alpha   90.00
_cell.angle_beta   90.00
_cell.angle_gamma   90.00
#
_symmetry.space_group_name_H-M   'P 1'
#
loop_
_entity.id
_entity.type
_entity.pdbx_description
1 polymer ?
#
loop_
_entity_poly.entity_id
_entity_poly.type
_entity_poly.pdbx_seq_one_letter_code
_entity_poly.pdbx_strand_id
1 'polypeptide(L)'
;MKLATIYESFCFAGDVAFRILETLNSVKRRAIQDVLEDNLHEETQIFVCDINPNTLNVGKKGALERGLGEDKSLTRVEGDAEALNFKDNSLDGYTIAFGIRNVTHIEKVLAEAYR
;
A
#
# COMPACT_ATOMS: atom_id res chain seq x y z
N MET A 1 -8.77 -8.16 -3.13
CA MET A 1 -8.37 -6.80 -3.58
C MET A 1 -6.87 -6.56 -3.34
N LYS A 2 -6.10 -6.12 -4.34
CA LYS A 2 -4.69 -5.73 -4.25
C LYS A 2 -4.55 -4.25 -4.56
N LEU A 3 -4.02 -3.48 -3.62
CA LEU A 3 -3.81 -2.04 -3.75
C LEU A 3 -2.32 -1.73 -3.71
N ALA A 4 -1.83 -0.91 -4.63
CA ALA A 4 -0.51 -0.31 -4.53
C ALA A 4 -0.62 1.15 -4.07
N THR A 5 0.19 1.49 -3.07
CA THR A 5 0.39 2.85 -2.58
C THR A 5 1.85 3.20 -2.76
N ILE A 6 2.13 4.17 -3.61
CA ILE A 6 3.49 4.56 -3.99
C ILE A 6 3.86 5.87 -3.34
N TYR A 7 5.04 5.88 -2.75
CA TYR A 7 5.68 7.03 -2.16
C TYR A 7 7.03 7.23 -2.84
N GLU A 8 7.25 8.44 -3.33
CA GLU A 8 8.53 8.87 -3.90
C GLU A 8 8.98 10.16 -3.19
N SER A 9 8.59 10.32 -1.93
CA SER A 9 8.86 11.52 -1.15
C SER A 9 9.09 11.17 0.31
N PHE A 10 10.22 11.63 0.84
CA PHE A 10 10.73 11.48 2.21
C PHE A 10 9.75 11.79 3.36
N CYS A 11 8.57 12.36 3.08
CA CYS A 11 7.66 12.87 4.11
C CYS A 11 6.54 11.91 4.53
N PHE A 12 6.25 10.85 3.77
CA PHE A 12 5.06 10.02 4.04
C PHE A 12 5.39 8.54 4.00
N ALA A 13 5.71 7.96 5.15
CA ALA A 13 6.16 6.58 5.28
C ALA A 13 4.97 5.59 5.40
N GLY A 14 4.03 5.62 4.45
CA GLY A 14 2.92 4.65 4.40
C GLY A 14 1.59 5.09 5.02
N ASP A 15 1.38 6.37 5.34
CA ASP A 15 0.17 6.83 6.05
C ASP A 15 -1.16 6.53 5.33
N VAL A 16 -1.19 6.62 3.99
CA VAL A 16 -2.38 6.27 3.20
C VAL A 16 -2.66 4.77 3.33
N ALA A 17 -1.63 3.94 3.20
CA ALA A 17 -1.73 2.51 3.39
C ALA A 17 -2.24 2.14 4.81
N PHE A 18 -1.74 2.83 5.85
CA PHE A 18 -2.19 2.61 7.23
C PHE A 18 -3.66 2.96 7.39
N ARG A 19 -4.12 4.11 6.87
CA ARG A 19 -5.52 4.52 6.96
C ARG A 19 -6.46 3.56 6.20
N ILE A 20 -6.03 3.06 5.04
CA ILE A 20 -6.78 2.04 4.31
C ILE A 20 -6.88 0.78 5.17
N LEU A 21 -5.77 0.31 5.73
CA LEU A 21 -5.73 -0.90 6.56
C LEU A 21 -6.58 -0.77 7.84
N GLU A 22 -6.50 0.36 8.54
CA GLU A 22 -7.32 0.67 9.71
C GLU A 22 -8.81 0.65 9.37
N THR A 23 -9.18 1.23 8.22
CA THR A 23 -10.55 1.24 7.73
C THR A 23 -11.02 -0.18 7.44
N LEU A 24 -10.23 -1.00 6.76
CA LEU A 24 -10.53 -2.42 6.50
C LEU A 24 -10.72 -3.19 7.81
N ASN A 25 -9.83 -3.02 8.78
CA ASN A 25 -9.92 -3.66 10.09
C ASN A 25 -11.13 -3.17 10.90
N SER A 26 -11.58 -1.92 10.71
CA SER A 26 -12.83 -1.42 11.31
C SER A 26 -14.08 -2.01 10.66
N VAL A 27 -14.07 -2.23 9.33
CA VAL A 27 -15.18 -2.83 8.58
C VAL A 27 -15.29 -4.31 8.93
N LYS A 28 -14.17 -5.05 8.93
CA LYS A 28 -14.11 -6.45 9.35
C LYS A 28 -14.67 -6.63 10.76
N ARG A 29 -14.23 -5.82 11.73
CA ARG A 29 -14.74 -5.88 13.12
C ARG A 29 -16.25 -5.65 13.22
N ARG A 30 -16.81 -4.75 12.40
CA ARG A 30 -18.26 -4.51 12.35
C ARG A 30 -19.02 -5.67 11.69
N ALA A 31 -18.47 -6.23 10.62
CA ALA A 31 -19.08 -7.35 9.89
C ALA A 31 -19.10 -8.65 10.70
N ILE A 32 -18.09 -8.91 11.53
CA ILE A 32 -18.00 -10.10 12.39
C ILE A 32 -19.10 -10.13 13.48
N GLN A 33 -19.82 -9.03 13.71
CA GLN A 33 -20.97 -9.00 14.62
C GLN A 33 -22.22 -9.73 14.05
N ASP A 34 -22.30 -9.96 12.74
CA ASP A 34 -23.44 -10.60 12.06
C ASP A 34 -22.98 -11.87 11.30
N VAL A 35 -23.16 -13.03 11.96
CA VAL A 35 -23.33 -14.38 11.39
C VAL A 35 -22.11 -15.10 10.76
N LEU A 36 -21.82 -16.27 11.37
CA LEU A 36 -21.22 -17.53 10.88
C LEU A 36 -20.01 -17.49 9.92
N GLU A 37 -18.96 -18.19 10.38
CA GLU A 37 -17.81 -18.66 9.62
C GLU A 37 -18.22 -19.23 8.24
N ASP A 38 -17.87 -18.54 7.15
CA ASP A 38 -17.58 -19.20 5.88
C ASP A 38 -16.69 -18.33 4.97
N ASN A 39 -15.42 -18.71 4.88
CA ASN A 39 -14.55 -18.63 3.70
C ASN A 39 -14.43 -17.32 2.85
N LEU A 40 -14.68 -16.14 3.40
CA LEU A 40 -14.34 -14.86 2.74
C LEU A 40 -13.08 -14.21 3.34
N HIS A 41 -11.97 -14.96 3.38
CA HIS A 41 -10.65 -14.34 3.43
C HIS A 41 -10.30 -13.83 2.04
N GLU A 42 -11.03 -12.83 1.53
CA GLU A 42 -10.44 -11.95 0.53
C GLU A 42 -9.38 -11.12 1.24
N GLU A 43 -8.18 -11.70 1.34
CA GLU A 43 -7.00 -11.05 1.88
C GLU A 43 -6.72 -9.83 1.01
N THR A 44 -7.13 -8.66 1.51
CA THR A 44 -6.76 -7.41 0.89
C THR A 44 -5.26 -7.24 1.07
N GLN A 45 -4.53 -7.08 -0.02
CA GLN A 45 -3.09 -6.88 -0.01
C GLN A 45 -2.79 -5.43 -0.36
N ILE A 46 -2.02 -4.76 0.49
CA ILE A 46 -1.63 -3.37 0.34
C ILE A 46 -0.11 -3.35 0.19
N PHE A 47 0.37 -2.91 -0.97
CA PHE A 47 1.78 -2.74 -1.25
C PHE A 47 2.17 -1.29 -1.02
N VAL A 48 3.20 -1.06 -0.20
CA VAL A 48 3.86 0.23 -0.02
C VAL A 48 5.16 0.20 -0.79
N CYS A 49 5.26 1.00 -1.85
CA CYS A 49 6.44 1.09 -2.72
C CYS A 49 7.18 2.41 -2.49
N ASP A 50 8.51 2.36 -2.37
CA ASP A 50 9.39 3.55 -2.34
C ASP A 50 10.80 3.15 -2.81
N ILE A 51 11.49 4.03 -3.54
CA ILE A 51 12.86 3.78 -4.02
C ILE A 51 13.90 3.78 -2.88
N ASN A 52 13.58 4.42 -1.73
CA ASN A 52 14.50 4.57 -0.62
C ASN A 52 14.17 3.59 0.52
N PRO A 53 15.05 2.62 0.82
CA PRO A 53 14.82 1.65 1.90
C PRO A 53 14.71 2.31 3.28
N ASN A 54 15.30 3.49 3.49
CA ASN A 54 15.17 4.21 4.76
C ASN A 54 13.73 4.68 5.01
N THR A 55 13.03 5.14 3.97
CA THR A 55 11.62 5.54 4.08
C THR A 55 10.74 4.34 4.45
N LEU A 56 10.99 3.18 3.82
CA LEU A 56 10.29 1.93 4.14
C LEU A 56 10.53 1.50 5.60
N ASN A 57 11.75 1.66 6.11
CA ASN A 57 12.09 1.35 7.51
C ASN A 57 11.39 2.28 8.51
N VAL A 58 11.34 3.59 8.22
CA VAL A 58 10.57 4.55 9.03
C VAL A 58 9.09 4.15 9.04
N GLY A 59 8.53 3.77 7.89
CA GLY A 59 7.14 3.32 7.77
C GLY A 59 6.89 1.99 8.49
N LYS A 60 7.90 1.10 8.54
CA LYS A 60 7.82 -0.12 9.34
C LYS A 60 7.72 0.19 10.83
N LYS A 61 8.56 1.09 11.33
CA LYS A 61 8.50 1.54 12.73
C LYS A 61 7.16 2.21 13.05
N GLY A 62 6.68 3.11 12.18
CA GLY A 62 5.39 3.79 12.35
C GLY A 62 4.19 2.84 12.34
N ALA A 63 4.24 1.76 11.55
CA ALA A 63 3.22 0.71 11.58
C ALA A 63 3.28 -0.11 12.88
N LEU A 64 4.47 -0.44 13.37
CA LEU A 64 4.65 -1.17 14.63
C LEU A 64 4.04 -0.39 15.81
N GLU A 65 4.30 0.92 15.89
CA GLU A 65 3.75 1.80 16.92
C GLU A 65 2.21 1.88 16.89
N ARG A 66 1.59 1.65 15.72
CA ARG A 66 0.13 1.61 15.52
C ARG A 66 -0.48 0.22 15.70
N GLY A 67 0.33 -0.81 16.00
CA GLY A 67 -0.13 -2.20 16.07
C GLY A 67 -0.41 -2.84 14.72
N LEU A 68 0.04 -2.23 13.62
CA LEU A 68 -0.12 -2.71 12.23
C LEU A 68 1.14 -3.39 11.68
N GLY A 69 2.22 -3.45 12.47
CA GLY A 69 3.54 -3.92 12.02
C GLY A 69 3.57 -5.37 11.56
N GLU A 70 2.74 -6.23 12.16
CA GLU A 70 2.66 -7.67 11.90
C GLU A 70 1.45 -8.05 11.01
N ASP A 71 0.74 -7.06 10.45
CA ASP A 71 -0.43 -7.33 9.60
C ASP A 71 0.02 -7.86 8.22
N LYS A 72 -0.36 -9.11 7.92
CA LYS A 72 -0.04 -9.79 6.65
C LYS A 72 -0.63 -9.11 5.41
N SER A 73 -1.59 -8.21 5.61
CA SER A 73 -2.20 -7.41 4.54
C SER A 73 -1.26 -6.30 4.04
N LEU A 74 -0.18 -5.99 4.76
CA LEU A 74 0.71 -4.87 4.45
C LEU A 74 2.10 -5.37 4.00
N THR A 75 2.39 -5.26 2.71
CA THR A 75 3.68 -5.59 2.12
C THR A 75 4.44 -4.32 1.75
N ARG A 76 5.75 -4.30 2.00
CA ARG A 76 6.64 -3.20 1.60
C ARG A 76 7.56 -3.68 0.50
N VAL A 77 7.74 -2.88 -0.53
CA VAL A 77 8.54 -3.20 -1.71
C VAL A 77 9.45 -2.02 -2.00
N GLU A 78 10.73 -2.28 -2.19
CA GLU A 78 11.64 -1.30 -2.74
C GLU A 78 11.49 -1.30 -4.26
N GLY A 79 11.25 -0.14 -4.85
CA GLY A 79 11.02 -0.04 -6.29
C GLY A 79 10.86 1.39 -6.78
N ASP A 80 11.19 1.60 -8.05
CA ASP A 80 11.04 2.87 -8.75
C ASP A 80 9.63 2.99 -9.32
N ALA A 81 8.93 4.09 -9.03
CA ALA A 81 7.63 4.40 -9.61
C ALA A 81 7.61 4.41 -11.15
N GLU A 82 8.74 4.67 -11.81
CA GLU A 82 8.85 4.64 -13.29
C GLU A 82 9.00 3.23 -13.86
N ALA A 83 9.31 2.23 -13.03
CA ALA A 83 9.57 0.85 -13.45
C ALA A 83 9.20 -0.13 -12.34
N LEU A 84 7.90 -0.28 -12.10
CA LEU A 84 7.43 -1.09 -10.99
C LEU A 84 7.57 -2.58 -11.29
N ASN A 85 8.07 -3.35 -10.32
CA ASN A 85 8.22 -4.80 -10.48
C ASN A 85 6.91 -5.57 -10.17
N PHE A 86 5.76 -5.00 -10.55
CA PHE A 86 4.46 -5.68 -10.52
C PHE A 86 4.12 -6.24 -11.90
N LYS A 87 3.24 -7.25 -11.96
CA LYS A 87 2.74 -7.77 -13.23
C LYS A 87 1.64 -6.84 -13.78
N ASP A 88 1.48 -6.78 -15.09
CA ASP A 88 0.39 -6.03 -15.73
C ASP A 88 -0.97 -6.54 -15.24
N ASN A 89 -1.93 -5.63 -15.07
CA ASN A 89 -3.29 -5.87 -14.58
C ASN A 89 -3.35 -6.73 -13.30
N SER A 90 -2.34 -6.61 -12.44
CA SER A 90 -2.25 -7.41 -11.20
C SER A 90 -2.71 -6.68 -9.95
N LEU A 91 -3.02 -5.39 -10.06
CA LEU A 91 -3.47 -4.52 -8.97
C LEU A 91 -4.88 -3.99 -9.29
N ASP A 92 -5.74 -3.96 -8.28
CA ASP A 92 -7.11 -3.44 -8.39
C ASP A 92 -7.18 -1.92 -8.19
N GLY A 93 -6.14 -1.33 -7.61
CA GLY A 93 -6.08 0.10 -7.38
C GLY A 93 -4.67 0.61 -7.14
N TYR A 94 -4.45 1.85 -7.55
CA TYR A 94 -3.18 2.55 -7.47
C TYR A 94 -3.38 3.91 -6.82
N THR A 95 -2.49 4.27 -5.91
CA THR A 95 -2.46 5.61 -5.31
C THR A 95 -1.04 6.13 -5.24
N ILE A 96 -0.86 7.39 -5.59
CA ILE A 96 0.38 8.14 -5.40
C ILE A 96 0.03 9.50 -4.82
N ALA A 97 0.67 9.87 -3.71
CA ALA A 97 0.39 11.13 -3.02
C ALA A 97 1.68 11.91 -2.82
N PHE A 98 1.70 13.16 -3.29
CA PHE A 98 2.83 14.10 -3.26
C PHE A 98 4.10 13.66 -4.03
N GLY A 99 4.40 12.36 -4.13
CA GLY A 99 5.60 11.82 -4.78
C GLY A 99 5.62 11.96 -6.30
N ILE A 100 4.47 12.09 -6.96
CA ILE A 100 4.39 12.20 -8.43
C ILE A 100 5.11 13.43 -9.00
N ARG A 101 5.43 14.43 -8.17
CA ARG A 101 6.22 15.61 -8.60
C ARG A 101 7.74 15.39 -8.52
N ASN A 102 8.18 14.33 -7.84
CA ASN A 102 9.59 14.06 -7.55
C ASN A 102 10.18 13.00 -8.50
N VAL A 103 9.37 12.46 -9.41
CA VAL A 103 9.82 11.50 -10.44
C VAL A 103 10.36 12.24 -11.64
N THR A 104 11.24 11.60 -12.40
CA THR A 104 11.89 12.24 -13.57
C THR A 104 10.94 12.30 -14.75
N HIS A 105 10.16 11.22 -14.95
CA HIS A 105 9.26 11.05 -16.09
C HIS A 105 7.83 10.73 -15.60
N ILE A 106 7.02 11.77 -15.40
CA ILE A 106 5.65 11.63 -14.90
C ILE A 106 4.81 10.72 -15.81
N GLU A 107 4.98 10.84 -17.13
CA GLU A 107 4.28 10.04 -18.14
C GLU A 107 4.56 8.54 -18.01
N LYS A 108 5.79 8.15 -17.63
CA LYS A 108 6.12 6.73 -17.39
C LYS A 108 5.41 6.22 -16.16
N VAL A 109 5.39 7.00 -15.08
CA VAL A 109 4.68 6.64 -13.85
C VAL A 109 3.18 6.48 -14.09
N LEU A 110 2.59 7.38 -14.88
CA LEU A 110 1.18 7.26 -15.25
C LEU A 110 0.90 6.04 -16.12
N ALA A 111 1.82 5.68 -17.03
CA ALA A 111 1.72 4.45 -17.81
C ALA A 111 1.86 3.19 -16.92
N GLU A 112 2.82 3.18 -15.99
CA GLU A 112 2.99 2.13 -14.99
C GLU A 112 1.78 2.00 -14.06
N ALA A 113 1.11 3.10 -13.74
CA ALA A 113 -0.11 3.08 -12.94
C ALA A 113 -1.34 2.54 -13.70
N TYR A 114 -1.33 2.62 -15.03
CA TYR A 114 -2.45 2.20 -15.88
C TYR A 114 -2.40 0.73 -16.30
N ARG A 115 -1.20 0.14 -16.40
CA ARG A 115 -1.00 -1.21 -16.94
C ARG A 115 -1.54 -2.32 -16.03
#